data_AF-A0A2S4L950-F1
#
_entry.id   AF-A0A2S4L950-F1
#
_cell.length_a   1.000
_cell.length_b   1.000
_cell.length_c   1.000
_cell.angle_alpha   90.00
_cell.angle_beta   90.00
_cell.angle_gamma   90.00
#
_symmetry.space_group_name_H-M   'P 1'
#
loop_
_entity.id
_entity.type
_entity.pdbx_description
1 polymer ?
#
loop_
_entity_poly.entity_id
_entity_poly.type
_entity_poly.pdbx_seq_one_letter_code
_entity_poly.pdbx_strand_id
1 'polypeptide(L)'
;MAMDFLDHLCETWKITSEGTSWEYWRQYKQLYSSINGRFIDRNDAREVLKWHDAYLVPTYELRPPNINGKPVLGPDDLLALLMFNIAYDDGIFPLERHRINLLGLY
;
A
#
# COMPACT_ATOMS: atom_id res chain seq x y z
N MET A 1 -5.84 0.56 -16.07
CA MET A 1 -6.30 -0.23 -14.90
C MET A 1 -5.39 -0.09 -13.69
N ALA A 2 -4.10 -0.48 -13.77
CA ALA A 2 -3.16 -0.28 -12.66
C ALA A 2 -2.82 1.20 -12.39
N MET A 3 -2.63 1.98 -13.47
CA MET A 3 -2.39 3.43 -13.40
C MET A 3 -3.61 4.15 -12.81
N ASP A 4 -4.81 3.92 -13.37
CA ASP A 4 -6.07 4.49 -12.85
C ASP A 4 -6.34 4.14 -11.38
N PHE A 5 -5.99 2.92 -10.96
CA PHE A 5 -6.10 2.53 -9.55
C PHE A 5 -5.22 3.38 -8.64
N LEU A 6 -3.95 3.60 -9.01
CA LEU A 6 -3.02 4.42 -8.23
C LEU A 6 -3.42 5.90 -8.24
N ASP A 7 -3.87 6.40 -9.39
CA ASP A 7 -4.33 7.77 -9.56
C ASP A 7 -5.55 8.06 -8.66
N HIS A 8 -6.55 7.18 -8.69
CA HIS A 8 -7.73 7.27 -7.82
C HIS A 8 -7.38 7.22 -6.33
N LEU A 9 -6.35 6.44 -5.96
CA LEU A 9 -5.90 6.32 -4.58
C LEU A 9 -5.26 7.62 -4.08
N CYS A 10 -4.44 8.25 -4.91
CA CYS A 10 -3.83 9.55 -4.65
C CYS A 10 -4.89 10.67 -4.58
N GLU A 11 -5.84 10.68 -5.50
CA GLU A 11 -6.93 11.67 -5.55
C GLU A 11 -7.86 11.57 -4.33
N THR A 12 -8.27 10.36 -3.96
CA THR A 12 -9.33 10.15 -2.94
C THR A 12 -8.79 10.14 -1.51
N TRP A 13 -7.62 9.53 -1.28
CA TRP A 13 -7.15 9.19 0.07
C TRP A 13 -5.95 10.00 0.55
N LYS A 14 -5.62 11.11 -0.13
CA LYS A 14 -4.55 12.06 0.25
C LYS A 14 -3.21 11.39 0.54
N ILE A 15 -2.80 10.44 -0.30
CA ILE A 15 -1.45 9.88 -0.21
C ILE A 15 -0.45 11.01 -0.48
N THR A 16 0.50 11.20 0.45
CA THR A 16 1.56 12.21 0.33
C THR A 16 2.95 11.61 0.23
N SER A 17 3.06 10.28 0.21
CA SER A 17 4.32 9.53 0.25
C SER A 17 4.44 8.62 -0.96
N GLU A 18 5.56 8.75 -1.67
CA GLU A 18 5.93 7.86 -2.77
C GLU A 18 6.12 6.42 -2.27
N GLY A 19 6.63 6.25 -1.05
CA GLY A 19 6.75 4.93 -0.43
C GLY A 19 5.38 4.24 -0.28
N THR A 20 4.35 5.02 0.04
CA THR A 20 2.99 4.50 0.23
C THR A 20 2.34 4.10 -1.10
N SER A 21 2.48 4.91 -2.16
CA SER A 21 2.01 4.52 -3.50
C SER A 21 2.71 3.23 -3.99
N TRP A 22 4.00 3.06 -3.67
CA TRP A 22 4.73 1.83 -3.97
C TRP A 22 4.20 0.59 -3.24
N GLU A 23 3.79 0.72 -1.99
CA GLU A 23 3.17 -0.39 -1.24
C GLU A 23 1.84 -0.81 -1.89
N TYR A 24 1.00 0.16 -2.25
CA TYR A 24 -0.28 -0.15 -2.92
C TYR A 24 -0.07 -0.81 -4.28
N TRP A 25 0.95 -0.40 -5.05
CA TRP A 25 1.31 -1.10 -6.27
C TRP A 25 1.75 -2.55 -6.02
N ARG A 26 2.54 -2.80 -4.97
CA ARG A 26 2.94 -4.17 -4.58
C ARG A 26 1.73 -5.03 -4.25
N GLN A 27 0.81 -4.49 -3.46
CA GLN A 27 -0.43 -5.19 -3.09
C GLN A 27 -1.32 -5.46 -4.30
N TYR A 28 -1.44 -4.50 -5.23
CA TYR A 28 -2.17 -4.69 -6.48
C TYR A 28 -1.58 -5.84 -7.30
N LYS A 29 -0.24 -5.95 -7.41
CA LYS A 29 0.41 -7.08 -8.10
C LYS A 29 0.10 -8.42 -7.43
N GLN A 30 0.13 -8.48 -6.11
CA GLN A 30 -0.21 -9.70 -5.36
C GLN A 30 -1.67 -10.09 -5.59
N LEU A 31 -2.58 -9.12 -5.53
CA LEU A 31 -4.01 -9.34 -5.77
C LEU A 31 -4.26 -9.81 -7.21
N TYR A 32 -3.67 -9.15 -8.20
CA TYR A 32 -3.77 -9.54 -9.61
C TYR A 32 -3.30 -10.99 -9.80
N SER A 33 -2.16 -11.34 -9.20
CA SER A 33 -1.63 -12.70 -9.29
C SER A 33 -2.53 -13.73 -8.61
N SER A 34 -3.11 -13.38 -7.46
CA SER A 34 -4.01 -14.27 -6.74
C SER A 34 -5.32 -14.50 -7.47
N ILE A 35 -5.89 -13.48 -8.11
CA ILE A 35 -7.18 -13.58 -8.82
C ILE A 35 -7.00 -14.25 -10.18
N ASN A 36 -5.98 -13.85 -10.94
CA ASN A 36 -5.80 -14.28 -12.33
C ASN A 36 -4.93 -15.54 -12.46
N GLY A 37 -4.36 -16.04 -11.37
CA GLY A 37 -3.44 -17.19 -11.37
C GLY A 37 -2.15 -16.97 -12.16
N ARG A 38 -1.85 -15.72 -12.54
CA ARG A 38 -0.66 -15.34 -13.32
C ARG A 38 -0.11 -14.01 -12.86
N PHE A 39 1.21 -13.85 -12.94
CA PHE A 39 1.86 -12.58 -12.63
C PHE A 39 1.56 -11.52 -13.70
N ILE A 40 1.62 -10.24 -13.31
CA ILE A 40 1.66 -9.12 -14.26
C ILE A 40 2.92 -9.26 -15.11
N ASP A 41 2.81 -8.99 -16.41
CA ASP A 41 3.95 -9.03 -17.31
C ASP A 41 5.04 -8.06 -16.86
N ARG A 42 6.30 -8.44 -17.06
CA ARG A 42 7.44 -7.63 -16.62
C ARG A 42 7.54 -6.30 -17.36
N ASN A 43 7.14 -6.26 -18.63
CA ASN A 43 7.14 -5.03 -19.41
C ASN A 43 6.04 -4.09 -18.91
N ASP A 44 4.82 -4.59 -18.71
CA ASP A 44 3.71 -3.81 -18.17
C ASP A 44 4.05 -3.24 -16.79
N ALA A 45 4.66 -4.07 -15.92
CA ALA A 45 5.10 -3.61 -14.61
C ALA A 45 6.18 -2.51 -14.69
N ARG A 46 7.02 -2.54 -15.73
CA ARG A 46 8.04 -1.51 -15.98
C ARG A 46 7.43 -0.24 -16.56
N GLU A 47 6.40 -0.34 -17.38
CA GLU A 47 5.66 0.82 -17.88
C GLU A 47 4.93 1.55 -16.75
N VAL A 48 4.28 0.81 -15.85
CA VAL A 48 3.68 1.39 -14.64
C VAL A 48 4.72 2.12 -13.79
N LEU A 49 5.93 1.56 -13.66
CA LEU A 49 7.01 2.21 -12.92
C LEU A 49 7.46 3.52 -13.56
N LYS A 50 7.66 3.53 -14.88
CA LYS A 50 8.02 4.75 -15.61
C LYS A 50 6.93 5.82 -15.49
N TRP A 51 5.67 5.43 -15.63
CA TRP A 51 4.54 6.34 -15.49
C TRP A 51 4.41 6.88 -14.06
N HIS A 52 4.59 6.02 -13.05
CA HIS A 52 4.55 6.43 -11.64
C HIS A 52 5.57 7.53 -11.37
N ASP A 53 6.83 7.30 -11.75
CA ASP A 53 7.93 8.24 -11.46
C ASP A 53 7.82 9.53 -12.29
N ALA A 54 7.36 9.43 -13.54
CA ALA A 54 7.29 10.57 -14.45
C ALA A 54 6.00 11.41 -14.31
N TYR A 55 4.90 10.81 -13.83
CA TYR A 55 3.58 11.45 -13.82
C TYR A 55 2.95 11.48 -12.42
N LEU A 56 2.81 10.34 -11.75
CA LEU A 56 2.10 10.27 -10.48
C LEU A 56 2.83 11.06 -9.38
N VAL A 57 4.15 10.87 -9.26
CA VAL A 57 4.98 11.54 -8.24
C VAL A 57 4.94 13.07 -8.38
N PRO A 58 5.19 13.67 -9.57
CA PRO A 58 5.11 15.12 -9.73
C PRO A 58 3.69 15.68 -9.58
N THR A 59 2.67 14.98 -10.07
CA THR A 59 1.28 15.48 -10.08
C THR A 59 0.72 15.64 -8.67
N TYR A 60 1.05 14.69 -7.78
CA TYR A 60 0.58 14.71 -6.39
C TYR A 60 1.64 15.16 -5.39
N GLU A 61 2.78 15.68 -5.88
CA GLU A 61 3.92 16.13 -5.06
C GLU A 61 4.34 15.09 -3.99
N LEU A 62 4.38 13.82 -4.40
CA LEU A 62 4.65 12.71 -3.48
C LEU A 62 6.06 12.85 -2.90
N ARG A 63 6.16 12.74 -1.58
CA ARG A 63 7.44 12.85 -0.87
C ARG A 63 8.25 11.57 -1.04
N PRO A 64 9.54 11.68 -1.37
CA PRO A 64 10.44 10.54 -1.42
C PRO A 64 10.41 9.72 -0.11
N PRO A 65 10.56 8.39 -0.20
CA PRO A 65 10.64 7.54 0.99
C PRO A 65 11.84 7.95 1.86
N ASN A 66 11.68 7.82 3.18
CA ASN A 66 12.73 7.95 4.19
C ASN A 66 13.34 9.36 4.45
N ILE A 67 12.70 10.46 4.03
CA ILE A 67 13.19 11.82 4.41
C ILE A 67 13.26 12.01 5.94
N ASN A 68 12.37 11.33 6.69
CA ASN A 68 12.32 11.39 8.16
C ASN A 68 12.78 10.08 8.84
N GLY A 69 13.47 9.19 8.10
CA GLY A 69 13.69 7.81 8.53
C GLY A 69 12.44 6.94 8.38
N LYS A 70 12.62 5.62 8.24
CA LYS A 70 11.50 4.67 8.26
C LYS A 70 11.10 4.47 9.73
N PRO A 71 9.93 4.93 10.19
CA PRO A 71 9.49 4.62 11.55
C PRO A 71 9.40 3.09 11.66
N VAL A 72 10.21 2.52 12.54
CA VAL A 72 10.06 1.12 12.95
C VAL A 72 8.79 1.08 13.78
N LEU A 73 7.90 0.11 13.51
CA LEU A 73 6.64 -0.04 14.21
C LEU A 73 6.90 -0.08 15.73
N GLY A 74 6.53 1.00 16.43
CA GLY A 74 6.70 1.11 17.88
C GLY A 74 5.50 0.52 18.62
N PRO A 75 5.58 0.39 19.96
CA PRO A 75 4.44 -0.02 20.79
C PRO A 75 3.20 0.87 20.60
N ASP A 76 3.38 2.17 20.40
CA ASP A 76 2.27 3.12 20.18
C ASP A 76 1.61 2.92 18.81
N ASP A 77 2.39 2.64 17.76
CA ASP A 77 1.87 2.31 16.44
C ASP A 77 1.08 0.99 16.48
N LEU A 78 1.58 0.01 17.24
CA LEU A 78 0.88 -1.26 17.46
C LEU A 78 -0.44 -1.04 18.21
N LEU A 79 -0.45 -0.23 19.25
CA LEU A 79 -1.66 0.12 20.00
C LEU A 79 -2.68 0.82 19.10
N ALA A 80 -2.25 1.78 18.29
CA ALA A 80 -3.12 2.48 17.35
C ALA A 80 -3.75 1.52 16.34
N LEU A 81 -2.97 0.59 15.78
CA LEU A 81 -3.48 -0.42 14.85
C LEU A 81 -4.42 -1.42 15.53
N LEU A 82 -4.16 -1.83 16.77
CA LEU A 82 -5.05 -2.70 17.53
C LEU A 82 -6.37 -2.00 17.85
N MET A 83 -6.31 -0.74 18.31
CA MET A 83 -7.52 0.06 18.57
C MET A 83 -8.33 0.24 17.29
N PHE A 84 -7.68 0.51 16.16
CA PHE A 84 -8.36 0.59 14.86
C PHE A 84 -9.04 -0.74 14.51
N ASN A 85 -8.31 -1.86 14.59
CA ASN A 85 -8.89 -3.17 14.31
C ASN A 85 -10.06 -3.53 15.23
N ILE A 86 -10.02 -3.18 16.52
CA ILE A 86 -11.13 -3.44 17.46
C ILE A 86 -12.33 -2.52 17.17
N ALA A 87 -12.07 -1.22 16.96
CA ALA A 87 -13.13 -0.23 16.74
C ALA A 87 -13.88 -0.43 15.42
N TYR A 88 -13.19 -0.97 14.41
CA TYR A 88 -13.75 -1.27 13.08
C TYR A 88 -13.89 -2.78 12.83
N ASP A 89 -13.99 -3.62 13.87
CA ASP A 89 -14.30 -5.05 13.73
C ASP A 89 -15.81 -5.24 13.46
N ASP A 90 -16.29 -4.73 12.32
CA ASP A 90 -17.66 -4.82 11.84
C ASP A 90 -17.86 -5.95 10.81
N GLY A 91 -16.83 -6.78 10.62
CA GLY A 91 -16.81 -7.86 9.63
C GLY A 91 -16.15 -7.50 8.30
N ILE A 92 -15.64 -6.26 8.10
CA ILE A 92 -14.80 -5.90 6.94
C ILE A 92 -13.58 -6.83 6.81
N PHE A 93 -13.05 -7.32 7.94
CA PHE A 93 -11.97 -8.30 7.99
C PHE A 93 -12.48 -9.67 8.48
N PRO A 94 -13.12 -10.48 7.60
CA PRO A 94 -13.84 -11.69 8.03
C PRO A 94 -12.94 -12.85 8.47
N LEU A 95 -11.61 -12.72 8.33
CA LEU A 95 -10.66 -13.80 8.57
C LEU A 95 -9.61 -13.38 9.60
N GLU A 96 -9.29 -14.28 10.51
CA GLU A 96 -8.31 -14.04 11.58
C GLU A 96 -6.93 -13.62 11.04
N ARG A 97 -6.55 -14.06 9.84
CA ARG A 97 -5.29 -13.70 9.18
C ARG A 97 -5.15 -12.21 8.82
N HIS A 98 -6.26 -11.46 8.82
CA HIS A 98 -6.25 -10.02 8.59
C HIS A 98 -5.94 -9.25 9.89
N ARG A 99 -5.99 -9.92 11.04
CA ARG A 99 -5.59 -9.35 12.34
C ARG A 99 -4.07 -9.37 12.44
N ILE A 100 -3.51 -8.42 13.19
CA ILE A 100 -2.07 -8.32 13.41
C ILE A 100 -1.55 -9.62 14.02
N ASN A 101 -0.62 -10.28 13.33
CA ASN A 101 0.06 -11.46 13.81
C ASN A 101 1.36 -11.04 14.52
N LEU A 102 1.36 -11.10 15.85
CA LEU A 102 2.48 -10.69 16.70
C LEU A 102 3.76 -11.53 16.50
N LEU A 103 3.67 -12.70 15.86
CA LEU A 103 4.83 -13.57 15.61
C LEU A 103 5.85 -13.00 14.60
N GLY A 104 5.52 -11.91 13.89
CA GLY A 104 6.43 -11.23 12.96
C GLY A 104 7.08 -9.96 13.49
N LEU A 105 6.85 -9.61 14.77
CA LEU A 105 7.31 -8.36 15.40
C LEU A 105 8.46 -8.56 16.41
N TYR A 106 9.05 -9.76 16.47
CA TYR A 106 10.19 -10.10 17.32
C TYR A 106 11.43 -10.47 16.49
#